data_AF-A0A7K4GVF2-F1
#
_entry.id   AF-A0A7K4GVF2-F1
#
_cell.length_a   1.000
_cell.length_b   1.000
_cell.length_c   1.000
_cell.angle_alpha   90.00
_cell.angle_beta   90.00
_cell.angle_gamma   90.00
#
_symmetry.space_group_name_H-M   'P 1'
#
loop_
_entity.id
_entity.type
_entity.pdbx_description
1 polymer ?
#
loop_
_entity_poly.entity_id
_entity_poly.type
_entity_poly.pdbx_seq_one_letter_code
_entity_poly.pdbx_strand_id
1 'polypeptide(L)'
;MKTKILIILIVAIIIIGGGVWCWYNQIPCCPESCDDGNPCTKDFCSSETNYQCEHSPIVGATEGCQDLVETCKQYQCLESECQIVTLADCCGNGKCDVGEDWETCPQDCERCDDENPCTEDSFDYDQQKCMTKEIFPCCGNGKCESGETYEECAGDCVKTGNIEESEVWGGTIHVTGDIEVESWVTLTILPGTTVYIAANSDDTNKGREETSAFEHEDPIRKEEYAKNHIEINAKIIARGTPDNKILFTSNAQDKKFADWQHIGLEEGSVIDNVIVEYGGRCGLSVNGKGEDVTISNSIIRHVLWGCIGLGSSSAKVIGNEIYDCGHEGIDTQPGGGKPTIKNNTIKNSARGFMLNNDSFPLVENNTIIDNAIGIEVRGGGEIINNYISSLNGPANDWVYENFVYKRNAPRAHTGGPDSEPRTGIITTGKATLSGNIIENIELEIKVEG
;
A
#
# COMPACT_ATOMS: atom_id res chain seq x y z
N MET A 1 81.41 53.62 -71.88
CA MET A 1 80.02 54.14 -71.85
C MET A 1 79.70 54.43 -70.39
N LYS A 2 79.87 55.65 -69.91
CA LYS A 2 78.81 56.68 -69.75
C LYS A 2 77.59 56.20 -68.93
N THR A 3 77.49 56.75 -67.70
CA THR A 3 76.29 57.42 -67.11
C THR A 3 75.55 56.76 -65.92
N LYS A 4 75.78 57.33 -64.70
CA LYS A 4 74.80 57.69 -63.61
C LYS A 4 74.21 56.56 -62.72
N ILE A 5 73.84 56.71 -61.43
CA ILE A 5 73.53 57.81 -60.46
C ILE A 5 73.49 57.14 -59.05
N LEU A 6 74.18 57.66 -58.02
CA LEU A 6 73.66 58.29 -56.78
C LEU A 6 72.54 57.52 -56.02
N ILE A 7 72.76 57.19 -54.73
CA ILE A 7 71.84 57.34 -53.56
C ILE A 7 72.26 56.41 -52.38
N ILE A 8 72.68 57.04 -51.25
CA ILE A 8 72.58 56.64 -49.82
C ILE A 8 73.43 55.42 -49.38
N LEU A 9 74.49 55.43 -48.55
CA LEU A 9 75.00 56.33 -47.49
C LEU A 9 73.95 56.77 -46.47
N ILE A 10 73.58 55.87 -45.55
CA ILE A 10 73.20 56.05 -44.13
C ILE A 10 72.62 54.69 -43.68
N VAL A 11 73.36 53.85 -42.94
CA VAL A 11 72.81 52.89 -41.94
C VAL A 11 73.89 52.46 -40.94
N ALA A 12 75.17 52.42 -41.30
CA ALA A 12 76.18 51.95 -40.35
C ALA A 12 76.71 53.09 -39.45
N ILE A 13 76.00 53.38 -38.35
CA ILE A 13 76.48 53.82 -37.01
C ILE A 13 75.23 54.28 -36.22
N ILE A 14 74.40 53.35 -35.73
CA ILE A 14 73.52 53.55 -34.56
C ILE A 14 73.39 52.18 -33.87
N ILE A 15 74.41 51.75 -33.13
CA ILE A 15 74.28 50.60 -32.20
C ILE A 15 74.78 50.93 -30.78
N ILE A 16 75.32 52.11 -30.49
CA ILE A 16 75.73 52.43 -29.11
C ILE A 16 75.30 53.86 -28.78
N GLY A 17 74.28 54.02 -27.94
CA GLY A 17 73.98 55.32 -27.33
C GLY A 17 72.53 55.66 -27.00
N GLY A 18 71.59 54.71 -26.90
CA GLY A 18 70.21 55.02 -26.50
C GLY A 18 70.08 55.64 -25.10
N GLY A 19 70.99 55.34 -24.18
CA GLY A 19 70.92 55.81 -22.79
C GLY A 19 71.53 57.20 -22.51
N VAL A 20 72.22 57.84 -23.47
CA VAL A 20 73.02 59.05 -23.16
C VAL A 20 72.47 60.34 -23.80
N TRP A 21 71.42 60.26 -24.63
CA TRP A 21 70.86 61.43 -25.32
C TRP A 21 69.66 62.09 -24.61
N CYS A 22 69.29 61.67 -23.40
CA CYS A 22 68.18 62.31 -22.65
C CYS A 22 68.62 63.46 -21.74
N TRP A 23 69.92 63.62 -21.44
CA TRP A 23 70.35 64.52 -20.37
C TRP A 23 70.49 66.02 -20.75
N TYR A 24 70.27 66.40 -22.02
CA TYR A 24 70.65 67.75 -22.48
C TYR A 24 69.50 68.68 -22.92
N ASN A 25 68.22 68.27 -22.94
CA ASN A 25 67.16 69.08 -23.58
C ASN A 25 65.76 69.16 -22.91
N GLN A 26 65.61 68.91 -21.59
CA GLN A 26 64.33 69.09 -20.85
C GLN A 26 63.06 68.53 -21.54
N ILE A 27 63.19 67.45 -22.32
CA ILE A 27 62.04 66.73 -22.89
C ILE A 27 61.60 65.71 -21.82
N PRO A 28 60.37 65.78 -21.30
CA PRO A 28 59.91 64.79 -20.34
C PRO A 28 59.84 63.43 -21.03
N CYS A 29 60.53 62.44 -20.47
CA CYS A 29 60.66 61.10 -21.00
C CYS A 29 60.55 60.09 -19.84
N CYS A 30 59.94 58.95 -20.11
CA CYS A 30 59.85 57.87 -19.14
C CYS A 30 61.23 57.35 -18.74
N PRO A 31 61.41 56.92 -17.48
CA PRO A 31 62.65 56.25 -17.05
C PRO A 31 62.85 54.94 -17.82
N GLU A 32 64.10 54.43 -17.79
CA GLU A 32 64.50 53.22 -18.52
C GLU A 32 63.68 51.97 -18.10
N SER A 33 63.16 51.97 -16.87
CA SER A 33 62.14 51.02 -16.41
C SER A 33 61.21 51.70 -15.39
N CYS A 34 59.93 51.34 -15.43
CA CYS A 34 58.93 51.68 -14.41
C CYS A 34 58.51 50.48 -13.55
N ASP A 35 59.15 49.32 -13.75
CA ASP A 35 58.86 48.08 -13.03
C ASP A 35 59.18 48.24 -11.54
N ASP A 36 58.16 48.18 -10.69
CA ASP A 36 58.30 48.25 -9.23
C ASP A 36 58.59 46.87 -8.59
N GLY A 37 58.67 45.82 -9.42
CA GLY A 37 58.92 44.44 -9.01
C GLY A 37 57.72 43.78 -8.34
N ASN A 38 56.55 44.42 -8.32
CA ASN A 38 55.33 43.86 -7.77
C ASN A 38 54.50 43.18 -8.88
N PRO A 39 54.33 41.85 -8.85
CA PRO A 39 53.56 41.13 -9.88
C PRO A 39 52.06 41.46 -9.86
N CYS A 40 51.58 42.17 -8.84
CA CYS A 40 50.19 42.59 -8.68
C CYS A 40 49.90 44.03 -9.13
N THR A 41 50.87 44.69 -9.74
CA THR A 41 50.69 46.00 -10.37
C THR A 41 51.01 45.94 -11.85
N LYS A 42 50.26 46.72 -12.62
CA LYS A 42 50.61 47.02 -14.00
C LYS A 42 51.35 48.33 -14.01
N ASP A 43 52.63 48.26 -14.34
CA ASP A 43 53.50 49.42 -14.36
C ASP A 43 53.55 50.02 -15.75
N PHE A 44 53.27 51.31 -15.85
CA PHE A 44 53.32 52.03 -17.11
C PHE A 44 53.75 53.48 -16.90
N CYS A 45 54.34 54.02 -17.95
CA CYS A 45 54.63 55.43 -18.05
C CYS A 45 54.33 55.89 -19.47
N SER A 46 53.61 56.99 -19.58
CA SER A 46 53.22 57.56 -20.86
C SER A 46 53.11 59.09 -20.75
N SER A 47 52.79 59.75 -21.87
CA SER A 47 52.41 61.16 -21.83
C SER A 47 51.15 61.42 -21.01
N GLU A 48 50.30 60.40 -20.78
CA GLU A 48 49.07 60.51 -19.99
C GLU A 48 49.37 60.55 -18.49
N THR A 49 50.41 59.84 -18.03
CA THR A 49 50.92 59.90 -16.64
C THR A 49 51.90 61.05 -16.42
N ASN A 50 51.96 62.01 -17.36
CA ASN A 50 52.94 63.10 -17.39
C ASN A 50 54.40 62.61 -17.25
N TYR A 51 54.70 61.47 -17.86
CA TYR A 51 55.99 60.80 -17.80
C TYR A 51 56.45 60.39 -16.39
N GLN A 52 55.51 60.25 -15.45
CA GLN A 52 55.75 59.59 -14.15
C GLN A 52 55.32 58.13 -14.23
N CYS A 53 55.99 57.26 -13.47
CA CYS A 53 55.56 55.87 -13.36
C CYS A 53 54.29 55.80 -12.53
N GLU A 54 53.29 55.12 -13.06
CA GLU A 54 52.07 54.76 -12.33
C GLU A 54 51.96 53.23 -12.26
N HIS A 55 51.49 52.74 -11.11
CA HIS A 55 51.33 51.32 -10.81
C HIS A 55 49.85 51.09 -10.51
N SER A 56 49.13 50.47 -11.44
CA SER A 56 47.70 50.20 -11.26
C SER A 56 47.48 48.78 -10.72
N PRO A 57 46.63 48.59 -9.69
CA PRO A 57 46.34 47.27 -9.16
C PRO A 57 45.82 46.33 -10.25
N ILE A 58 46.34 45.11 -10.29
CA ILE A 58 45.77 43.99 -11.04
C ILE A 58 44.93 43.15 -10.08
N VAL A 59 43.78 42.65 -10.55
CA VAL A 59 42.93 41.74 -9.78
C VAL A 59 42.94 40.37 -10.46
N GLY A 60 43.18 39.31 -9.68
CA GLY A 60 43.19 37.92 -10.15
C GLY A 60 44.59 37.31 -10.24
N ALA A 61 44.69 36.16 -10.90
CA ALA A 61 45.93 35.40 -11.04
C ALA A 61 46.87 36.03 -12.09
N THR A 62 48.12 36.29 -11.72
CA THR A 62 49.16 36.84 -12.61
C THR A 62 50.44 36.02 -12.52
N GLU A 63 51.30 36.11 -13.54
CA GLU A 63 52.64 35.51 -13.49
C GLU A 63 53.44 36.14 -12.34
N GLY A 64 53.84 35.33 -11.35
CA GLY A 64 54.45 35.80 -10.10
C GLY A 64 53.49 35.91 -8.91
N CYS A 65 52.17 35.75 -9.11
CA CYS A 65 51.14 35.66 -8.06
C CYS A 65 49.96 34.77 -8.51
N GLN A 66 50.21 33.47 -8.66
CA GLN A 66 49.22 32.48 -9.10
C GLN A 66 49.48 31.05 -8.61
N ASP A 67 50.50 30.85 -7.76
CA ASP A 67 50.88 29.51 -7.33
C ASP A 67 49.82 28.92 -6.39
N LEU A 68 49.57 27.61 -6.55
CA LEU A 68 48.70 26.86 -5.66
C LEU A 68 49.38 26.68 -4.29
N VAL A 69 48.70 27.06 -3.22
CA VAL A 69 49.21 27.00 -1.85
C VAL A 69 48.90 25.65 -1.22
N GLU A 70 47.62 25.29 -1.25
CA GLU A 70 47.07 24.03 -0.78
C GLU A 70 45.76 23.76 -1.53
N THR A 71 45.11 22.62 -1.28
CA THR A 71 43.82 22.30 -1.91
C THR A 71 42.88 23.49 -1.73
N CYS A 72 42.27 23.95 -2.83
CA CYS A 72 41.38 25.11 -2.85
C CYS A 72 41.94 26.49 -2.52
N LYS A 73 43.26 26.65 -2.37
CA LYS A 73 43.84 27.97 -2.10
C LYS A 73 44.96 28.28 -3.08
N GLN A 74 44.90 29.46 -3.68
CA GLN A 74 45.94 29.97 -4.56
C GLN A 74 46.27 31.41 -4.23
N TYR A 75 47.45 31.85 -4.65
CA TYR A 75 47.77 33.26 -4.64
C TYR A 75 47.00 34.02 -5.73
N GLN A 76 46.42 35.17 -5.38
CA GLN A 76 45.84 36.12 -6.33
C GLN A 76 46.13 37.54 -5.88
N CYS A 77 46.17 38.44 -6.86
CA CYS A 77 46.32 39.86 -6.60
C CYS A 77 44.99 40.48 -6.15
N LEU A 78 45.02 41.12 -4.98
CA LEU A 78 43.93 41.90 -4.40
C LEU A 78 44.52 43.20 -3.85
N GLU A 79 43.99 44.35 -4.29
CA GLU A 79 44.42 45.68 -3.80
C GLU A 79 45.94 45.93 -3.90
N SER A 80 46.58 45.50 -5.00
CA SER A 80 48.04 45.57 -5.23
C SER A 80 48.91 44.68 -4.34
N GLU A 81 48.32 43.73 -3.62
CA GLU A 81 49.05 42.72 -2.82
C GLU A 81 48.75 41.30 -3.30
N CYS A 82 49.76 40.44 -3.21
CA CYS A 82 49.60 39.02 -3.49
C CYS A 82 49.09 38.29 -2.24
N GLN A 83 47.82 37.93 -2.24
CA GLN A 83 47.12 37.35 -1.08
C GLN A 83 46.64 35.92 -1.38
N ILE A 84 46.48 35.10 -0.34
CA ILE A 84 45.92 33.76 -0.48
C ILE A 84 44.40 33.89 -0.56
N VAL A 85 43.83 33.41 -1.66
CA VAL A 85 42.39 33.42 -1.90
C VAL A 85 41.90 31.98 -2.01
N THR A 86 40.78 31.69 -1.35
CA THR A 86 40.08 30.42 -1.54
C THR A 86 39.39 30.43 -2.89
N LEU A 87 39.67 29.42 -3.71
CA LEU A 87 39.02 29.18 -4.98
C LEU A 87 37.51 28.95 -4.78
N ALA A 88 36.70 29.51 -5.67
CA ALA A 88 35.29 29.15 -5.79
C ALA A 88 35.17 27.85 -6.60
N ASP A 89 34.12 27.07 -6.36
CA ASP A 89 33.83 25.80 -7.04
C ASP A 89 34.97 24.79 -6.87
N CYS A 90 35.38 24.58 -5.63
CA CYS A 90 36.49 23.68 -5.35
C CYS A 90 36.34 22.94 -4.02
N CYS A 91 36.78 21.68 -4.05
CA CYS A 91 36.71 20.80 -2.90
C CYS A 91 37.72 21.15 -1.80
N GLY A 92 37.22 21.52 -0.63
CA GLY A 92 37.95 21.93 0.56
C GLY A 92 37.77 23.42 0.92
N ASN A 93 36.84 24.13 0.27
CA ASN A 93 36.50 25.51 0.60
C ASN A 93 35.42 25.63 1.70
N GLY A 94 34.84 24.52 2.13
CA GLY A 94 33.82 24.44 3.17
C GLY A 94 32.39 24.68 2.70
N LYS A 95 32.14 24.63 1.38
CA LYS A 95 30.81 24.67 0.76
C LYS A 95 30.74 23.61 -0.32
N CYS A 96 29.65 22.86 -0.35
CA CYS A 96 29.40 21.96 -1.46
C CYS A 96 28.94 22.81 -2.65
N ASP A 97 29.74 22.86 -3.70
CA ASP A 97 29.49 23.68 -4.89
C ASP A 97 28.90 22.85 -6.05
N VAL A 98 28.30 23.51 -7.05
CA VAL A 98 27.64 22.81 -8.17
C VAL A 98 28.65 21.98 -8.95
N GLY A 99 28.42 20.67 -9.03
CA GLY A 99 29.34 19.71 -9.67
C GLY A 99 30.23 18.97 -8.68
N GLU A 100 30.15 19.30 -7.39
CA GLU A 100 30.68 18.50 -6.30
C GLU A 100 29.60 17.57 -5.73
N ASP A 101 30.03 16.40 -5.29
CA ASP A 101 29.21 15.44 -4.57
C ASP A 101 30.02 14.82 -3.42
N TRP A 102 29.37 14.03 -2.56
CA TRP A 102 30.04 13.41 -1.42
C TRP A 102 31.12 12.39 -1.84
N GLU A 103 31.06 11.79 -3.03
CA GLU A 103 32.05 10.82 -3.50
C GLU A 103 33.34 11.51 -3.94
N THR A 104 33.20 12.64 -4.63
CA THR A 104 34.28 13.44 -5.20
C THR A 104 34.80 14.50 -4.23
N CYS A 105 33.94 14.98 -3.33
CA CYS A 105 34.25 15.96 -2.30
C CYS A 105 33.60 15.67 -0.93
N PRO A 106 34.00 14.61 -0.22
CA PRO A 106 33.47 14.30 1.11
C PRO A 106 33.85 15.32 2.21
N GLN A 107 34.72 16.29 1.87
CA GLN A 107 35.18 17.32 2.80
C GLN A 107 34.15 18.44 2.94
N ASP A 108 33.46 18.77 1.85
CA ASP A 108 32.51 19.89 1.79
C ASP A 108 31.07 19.42 1.56
N CYS A 109 30.87 18.31 0.84
CA CYS A 109 29.57 17.73 0.58
C CYS A 109 29.26 16.59 1.57
N GLU A 110 28.17 16.74 2.32
CA GLU A 110 27.62 15.66 3.14
C GLU A 110 26.91 14.62 2.28
N ARG A 111 26.88 13.36 2.74
CA ARG A 111 26.13 12.29 2.10
C ARG A 111 24.65 12.43 2.47
N CYS A 112 23.80 12.70 1.48
CA CYS A 112 22.36 12.90 1.68
C CYS A 112 21.52 11.62 1.73
N ASP A 113 22.10 10.49 1.34
CA ASP A 113 21.45 9.18 1.35
C ASP A 113 21.00 8.82 2.77
N ASP A 114 19.69 8.81 3.00
CA ASP A 114 19.06 8.46 4.28
C ASP A 114 18.80 6.95 4.43
N GLU A 115 19.31 6.15 3.48
CA GLU A 115 19.11 4.71 3.32
C GLU A 115 17.65 4.29 3.15
N ASN A 116 16.74 5.24 2.90
CA ASN A 116 15.34 4.95 2.63
C ASN A 116 15.12 4.82 1.11
N PRO A 117 14.77 3.62 0.61
CA PRO A 117 14.54 3.42 -0.82
C PRO A 117 13.33 4.21 -1.36
N CYS A 118 12.52 4.78 -0.48
CA CYS A 118 11.32 5.56 -0.81
C CYS A 118 11.50 7.06 -0.79
N THR A 119 12.75 7.52 -0.78
CA THR A 119 13.10 8.93 -0.93
C THR A 119 14.09 9.10 -2.08
N GLU A 120 13.88 10.16 -2.85
CA GLU A 120 14.89 10.70 -3.75
C GLU A 120 15.69 11.75 -2.97
N ASP A 121 16.93 11.41 -2.64
CA ASP A 121 17.82 12.27 -1.88
C ASP A 121 18.66 13.14 -2.81
N SER A 122 18.74 14.42 -2.48
CA SER A 122 19.49 15.40 -3.26
C SER A 122 20.09 16.45 -2.34
N PHE A 123 21.13 17.15 -2.81
CA PHE A 123 21.70 18.28 -2.10
C PHE A 123 21.23 19.59 -2.75
N ASP A 124 20.68 20.50 -1.95
CA ASP A 124 20.34 21.86 -2.40
C ASP A 124 21.57 22.76 -2.18
N TYR A 125 22.26 23.08 -3.28
CA TYR A 125 23.47 23.91 -3.29
C TYR A 125 23.21 25.36 -2.83
N ASP A 126 21.99 25.90 -2.99
CA ASP A 126 21.67 27.26 -2.52
C ASP A 126 21.43 27.29 -1.01
N GLN A 127 20.78 26.25 -0.48
CA GLN A 127 20.46 26.13 0.94
C GLN A 127 21.57 25.46 1.76
N GLN A 128 22.55 24.84 1.10
CA GLN A 128 23.64 24.05 1.68
C GLN A 128 23.11 22.97 2.63
N LYS A 129 22.12 22.19 2.16
CA LYS A 129 21.44 21.14 2.93
C LYS A 129 20.99 19.99 2.04
N CYS A 130 20.98 18.80 2.62
CA CYS A 130 20.25 17.67 2.05
C CYS A 130 18.73 17.90 2.04
N MET A 131 18.13 17.47 0.94
CA MET A 131 16.70 17.50 0.65
C MET A 131 16.26 16.09 0.29
N THR A 132 15.22 15.60 0.94
CA THR A 132 14.60 14.31 0.62
C THR A 132 13.23 14.55 0.02
N LYS A 133 12.87 13.75 -0.99
CA LYS A 133 11.57 13.83 -1.65
C LYS A 133 10.93 12.45 -1.69
N GLU A 134 9.75 12.33 -1.09
CA GLU A 134 9.02 11.06 -1.05
C GLU A 134 8.66 10.57 -2.46
N ILE A 135 8.92 9.28 -2.71
CA ILE A 135 8.51 8.54 -3.89
C ILE A 135 7.18 7.86 -3.57
N PHE A 136 6.18 8.03 -4.44
CA PHE A 136 4.86 7.43 -4.27
C PHE A 136 4.27 6.96 -5.61
N PRO A 137 3.85 5.68 -5.75
CA PRO A 137 3.98 4.58 -4.77
C PRO A 137 5.44 4.11 -4.58
N CYS A 138 5.78 3.50 -3.45
CA CYS A 138 7.13 2.97 -3.21
C CYS A 138 7.20 1.70 -2.36
N CYS A 139 7.89 0.70 -2.93
CA CYS A 139 8.23 -0.52 -2.23
C CYS A 139 9.34 -0.36 -1.17
N GLY A 140 9.06 -0.83 0.04
CA GLY A 140 9.93 -0.83 1.21
C GLY A 140 9.41 0.05 2.35
N ASN A 141 8.25 0.69 2.20
CA ASN A 141 7.67 1.56 3.22
C ASN A 141 6.63 0.83 4.11
N GLY A 142 6.41 -0.47 3.86
CA GLY A 142 5.48 -1.32 4.61
C GLY A 142 4.00 -1.13 4.26
N LYS A 143 3.68 -0.33 3.23
CA LYS A 143 2.31 -0.07 2.78
C LYS A 143 2.15 -0.50 1.33
N CYS A 144 1.22 -1.41 1.09
CA CYS A 144 0.88 -1.78 -0.28
C CYS A 144 0.04 -0.68 -0.94
N GLU A 145 0.65 0.06 -1.86
CA GLU A 145 0.08 1.25 -2.47
C GLU A 145 -0.46 0.99 -3.88
N SER A 146 -1.30 1.90 -4.39
CA SER A 146 -1.91 1.74 -5.71
C SER A 146 -0.86 1.83 -6.81
N GLY A 147 -0.52 0.69 -7.42
CA GLY A 147 0.52 0.56 -8.45
C GLY A 147 1.60 -0.44 -8.05
N GLU A 148 1.63 -0.85 -6.78
CA GLU A 148 2.50 -1.94 -6.32
C GLU A 148 1.85 -3.28 -6.59
N THR A 149 2.68 -4.22 -7.03
CA THR A 149 2.29 -5.60 -7.29
C THR A 149 3.05 -6.52 -6.35
N TYR A 150 2.53 -7.72 -6.13
CA TYR A 150 3.25 -8.76 -5.40
C TYR A 150 4.62 -9.07 -6.01
N GLU A 151 4.73 -9.11 -7.34
CA GLU A 151 6.01 -9.42 -8.00
C GLU A 151 7.07 -8.32 -7.79
N GLU A 152 6.63 -7.06 -7.70
CA GLU A 152 7.51 -5.90 -7.60
C GLU A 152 7.70 -5.43 -6.16
N CYS A 153 6.77 -5.77 -5.25
CA CYS A 153 6.80 -5.38 -3.86
C CYS A 153 6.24 -6.41 -2.86
N ALA A 154 6.83 -7.60 -2.88
CA ALA A 154 6.49 -8.65 -1.91
C ALA A 154 6.69 -8.23 -0.43
N GLY A 155 7.62 -7.30 -0.15
CA GLY A 155 7.89 -6.83 1.21
C GLY A 155 6.71 -6.11 1.86
N ASP A 156 5.93 -5.35 1.09
CA ASP A 156 4.87 -4.49 1.63
C ASP A 156 3.47 -5.07 1.41
N CYS A 157 3.30 -5.86 0.35
CA CYS A 157 2.02 -6.41 -0.08
C CYS A 157 1.73 -7.84 0.41
N VAL A 158 2.67 -8.50 1.08
CA VAL A 158 2.46 -9.82 1.72
C VAL A 158 2.13 -9.66 3.20
N LYS A 159 1.06 -10.30 3.64
CA LYS A 159 0.57 -10.24 5.03
C LYS A 159 0.46 -11.65 5.61
N THR A 160 0.95 -11.82 6.83
CA THR A 160 0.84 -13.05 7.63
C THR A 160 1.15 -12.73 9.10
N GLY A 161 0.61 -13.51 10.03
CA GLY A 161 0.93 -13.47 11.44
C GLY A 161 0.15 -12.42 12.23
N ASN A 162 0.79 -11.93 13.30
CA ASN A 162 0.15 -11.01 14.24
C ASN A 162 0.34 -9.56 13.78
N ILE A 163 -0.72 -8.75 13.85
CA ILE A 163 -0.69 -7.31 13.60
C ILE A 163 -0.92 -6.56 14.91
N GLU A 164 0.14 -5.89 15.39
CA GLU A 164 0.17 -5.21 16.70
C GLU A 164 -0.10 -3.70 16.59
N GLU A 165 -0.09 -3.14 15.37
CA GLU A 165 -0.34 -1.73 15.08
C GLU A 165 -1.37 -1.56 13.95
N SER A 166 -2.08 -0.43 13.92
CA SER A 166 -3.12 -0.22 12.91
C SER A 166 -2.53 -0.08 11.52
N GLU A 167 -3.07 -0.84 10.58
CA GLU A 167 -2.62 -0.87 9.19
C GLU A 167 -3.69 -0.37 8.23
N VAL A 168 -3.23 0.15 7.09
CA VAL A 168 -4.06 0.53 5.95
C VAL A 168 -3.62 -0.28 4.75
N TRP A 169 -4.53 -1.04 4.15
CA TRP A 169 -4.27 -1.89 2.98
C TRP A 169 -4.89 -1.29 1.72
N GLY A 170 -4.07 -1.07 0.70
CA GLY A 170 -4.45 -0.60 -0.64
C GLY A 170 -4.01 -1.56 -1.73
N GLY A 171 -4.56 -1.43 -2.94
CA GLY A 171 -4.07 -2.14 -4.11
C GLY A 171 -4.29 -3.65 -4.08
N THR A 172 -3.24 -4.44 -4.26
CA THR A 172 -3.30 -5.91 -4.29
C THR A 172 -2.54 -6.50 -3.11
N ILE A 173 -3.27 -7.09 -2.17
CA ILE A 173 -2.72 -7.71 -0.96
C ILE A 173 -2.68 -9.22 -1.12
N HIS A 174 -1.61 -9.86 -0.67
CA HIS A 174 -1.47 -11.30 -0.61
C HIS A 174 -1.36 -11.77 0.84
N VAL A 175 -2.37 -12.47 1.33
CA VAL A 175 -2.36 -13.10 2.64
C VAL A 175 -1.84 -14.53 2.50
N THR A 176 -0.75 -14.84 3.20
CA THR A 176 0.01 -16.11 3.05
C THR A 176 -0.04 -17.03 4.26
N GLY A 177 -0.56 -16.51 5.38
CA GLY A 177 -0.88 -17.27 6.56
C GLY A 177 -1.92 -16.57 7.41
N ASP A 178 -2.28 -17.18 8.53
CA ASP A 178 -3.27 -16.64 9.46
C ASP A 178 -2.95 -15.21 9.88
N ILE A 179 -3.98 -14.37 9.95
CA ILE A 179 -3.89 -13.00 10.45
C ILE A 179 -4.64 -12.91 11.77
N GLU A 180 -3.91 -12.54 12.83
CA GLU A 180 -4.49 -12.23 14.13
C GLU A 180 -4.19 -10.78 14.47
N VAL A 181 -5.23 -9.98 14.66
CA VAL A 181 -5.09 -8.54 14.96
C VAL A 181 -5.39 -8.28 16.42
N GLU A 182 -4.49 -7.60 17.11
CA GLU A 182 -4.67 -7.25 18.52
C GLU A 182 -5.96 -6.43 18.74
N SER A 183 -6.61 -6.62 19.89
CA SER A 183 -7.96 -6.07 20.15
C SER A 183 -8.09 -4.54 20.06
N TRP A 184 -7.00 -3.79 20.24
CA TRP A 184 -6.95 -2.33 20.10
C TRP A 184 -6.59 -1.84 18.69
N VAL A 185 -6.20 -2.76 17.81
CA VAL A 185 -5.74 -2.47 16.45
C VAL A 185 -6.92 -2.47 15.48
N THR A 186 -6.84 -1.62 14.46
CA THR A 186 -7.84 -1.57 13.39
C THR A 186 -7.17 -1.80 12.05
N LEU A 187 -7.68 -2.75 11.28
CA LEU A 187 -7.28 -2.99 9.91
C LEU A 187 -8.21 -2.22 8.97
N THR A 188 -7.68 -1.23 8.26
CA THR A 188 -8.45 -0.42 7.30
C THR A 188 -8.17 -0.87 5.88
N ILE A 189 -9.20 -1.21 5.11
CA ILE A 189 -9.06 -1.64 3.72
C ILE A 189 -9.63 -0.55 2.80
N LEU A 190 -8.80 -0.03 1.91
CA LEU A 190 -9.17 1.05 0.98
C LEU A 190 -10.10 0.54 -0.15
N PRO A 191 -10.96 1.40 -0.72
CA PRO A 191 -11.80 1.03 -1.86
C PRO A 191 -10.99 0.49 -3.05
N GLY A 192 -11.54 -0.51 -3.74
CA GLY A 192 -10.89 -1.14 -4.91
C GLY A 192 -9.76 -2.12 -4.57
N THR A 193 -9.40 -2.29 -3.29
CA THR A 193 -8.39 -3.27 -2.87
C THR A 193 -8.85 -4.70 -3.18
N THR A 194 -7.94 -5.52 -3.72
CA THR A 194 -8.10 -6.97 -3.86
C THR A 194 -7.17 -7.67 -2.88
N VAL A 195 -7.74 -8.50 -2.02
CA VAL A 195 -7.04 -9.34 -1.05
C VAL A 195 -7.09 -10.78 -1.55
N TYR A 196 -5.95 -11.25 -2.04
CA TYR A 196 -5.71 -12.63 -2.43
C TYR A 196 -5.26 -13.45 -1.22
N ILE A 197 -6.07 -14.42 -0.82
CA ILE A 197 -5.78 -15.35 0.27
C ILE A 197 -5.20 -16.63 -0.33
N ALA A 198 -4.07 -17.09 0.19
CA ALA A 198 -3.40 -18.29 -0.31
C ALA A 198 -4.30 -19.52 -0.18
N ALA A 199 -4.51 -20.20 -1.30
CA ALA A 199 -5.36 -21.38 -1.35
C ALA A 199 -4.61 -22.61 -0.85
N ASN A 200 -5.21 -23.37 0.08
CA ASN A 200 -4.69 -24.64 0.58
C ASN A 200 -3.24 -24.53 1.10
N SER A 201 -2.84 -23.37 1.61
CA SER A 201 -1.54 -23.11 2.21
C SER A 201 -1.67 -22.03 3.30
N ASP A 202 -1.06 -22.29 4.45
CA ASP A 202 -0.91 -21.34 5.56
C ASP A 202 0.54 -21.44 6.07
N ASP A 203 1.30 -20.35 5.98
CA ASP A 203 2.70 -20.31 6.41
C ASP A 203 2.87 -20.20 7.94
N THR A 204 1.81 -19.86 8.67
CA THR A 204 1.80 -19.86 10.13
C THR A 204 1.56 -21.27 10.69
N ASN A 205 0.86 -22.12 9.94
CA ASN A 205 0.54 -23.51 10.25
C ASN A 205 -0.14 -23.64 11.63
N LYS A 206 -1.07 -22.70 11.91
CA LYS A 206 -1.81 -22.58 13.17
C LYS A 206 -3.20 -23.22 13.03
N GLY A 207 -4.11 -23.00 13.97
CA GLY A 207 -5.41 -23.67 13.97
C GLY A 207 -5.44 -25.02 14.70
N ARG A 208 -6.66 -25.46 15.02
CA ARG A 208 -6.93 -26.66 15.82
C ARG A 208 -8.16 -27.39 15.29
N GLU A 209 -8.25 -28.68 15.59
CA GLU A 209 -9.47 -29.45 15.30
C GLU A 209 -10.68 -28.85 16.00
N GLU A 210 -11.78 -28.70 15.28
CA GLU A 210 -13.06 -28.32 15.86
C GLU A 210 -14.00 -29.53 15.92
N THR A 211 -13.81 -30.37 16.91
CA THR A 211 -14.69 -31.52 17.12
C THR A 211 -15.97 -31.09 17.82
N SER A 212 -17.07 -30.94 17.07
CA SER A 212 -18.38 -31.27 17.63
C SER A 212 -18.62 -32.78 17.43
N ALA A 213 -19.23 -33.46 18.42
CA ALA A 213 -19.39 -34.92 18.42
C ALA A 213 -20.20 -35.49 17.23
N PHE A 214 -20.79 -34.63 16.40
CA PHE A 214 -21.64 -34.98 15.26
C PHE A 214 -20.96 -34.79 13.89
N GLU A 215 -19.77 -34.20 13.83
CA GLU A 215 -19.16 -33.71 12.57
C GLU A 215 -17.74 -34.27 12.33
N HIS A 216 -17.37 -35.38 12.98
CA HIS A 216 -16.02 -35.99 12.88
C HIS A 216 -15.59 -36.40 11.46
N GLU A 217 -16.52 -36.49 10.50
CA GLU A 217 -16.22 -36.85 9.10
C GLU A 217 -16.07 -35.64 8.18
N ASP A 218 -16.40 -34.44 8.64
CA ASP A 218 -16.29 -33.22 7.84
C ASP A 218 -14.82 -32.79 7.72
N PRO A 219 -14.22 -32.81 6.50
CA PRO A 219 -12.80 -32.50 6.33
C PRO A 219 -12.44 -31.07 6.75
N ILE A 220 -13.37 -30.11 6.63
CA ILE A 220 -13.09 -28.72 7.01
C ILE A 220 -13.14 -28.47 8.53
N ARG A 221 -13.41 -29.51 9.33
CA ARG A 221 -13.34 -29.47 10.81
C ARG A 221 -12.05 -30.07 11.36
N LYS A 222 -11.24 -30.70 10.51
CA LYS A 222 -10.02 -31.41 10.91
C LYS A 222 -8.87 -30.44 11.18
N GLU A 223 -7.99 -30.82 12.10
CA GLU A 223 -6.76 -30.06 12.40
C GLU A 223 -5.92 -29.83 11.14
N GLU A 224 -5.82 -30.83 10.26
CA GLU A 224 -5.07 -30.72 9.00
C GLU A 224 -5.62 -29.63 8.08
N TYR A 225 -6.95 -29.47 8.02
CA TYR A 225 -7.56 -28.39 7.25
C TYR A 225 -7.22 -27.04 7.89
N ALA A 226 -7.45 -26.91 9.20
CA ALA A 226 -7.18 -25.67 9.94
C ALA A 226 -5.72 -25.21 9.83
N LYS A 227 -4.78 -26.14 9.79
CA LYS A 227 -3.33 -25.90 9.64
C LYS A 227 -2.85 -25.49 8.26
N ASN A 228 -3.70 -25.66 7.24
CA ASN A 228 -3.34 -25.35 5.86
C ASN A 228 -4.29 -24.33 5.23
N HIS A 229 -5.25 -23.78 5.97
CA HIS A 229 -6.25 -22.86 5.43
C HIS A 229 -6.35 -21.61 6.30
N ILE A 230 -6.08 -20.48 5.66
CA ILE A 230 -5.93 -19.19 6.32
C ILE A 230 -7.23 -18.70 6.94
N GLU A 231 -7.15 -18.29 8.20
CA GLU A 231 -8.14 -17.44 8.85
C GLU A 231 -7.65 -16.00 9.09
N ILE A 232 -8.56 -15.04 9.00
CA ILE A 232 -8.27 -13.62 9.27
C ILE A 232 -9.19 -13.17 10.39
N ASN A 233 -8.66 -12.97 11.60
CA ASN A 233 -9.41 -12.46 12.75
C ASN A 233 -8.98 -11.02 13.03
N ALA A 234 -9.91 -10.08 12.81
CA ALA A 234 -9.59 -8.67 12.95
C ALA A 234 -10.80 -7.77 13.17
N LYS A 235 -10.55 -6.59 13.76
CA LYS A 235 -11.43 -5.44 13.58
C LYS A 235 -11.17 -4.81 12.22
N ILE A 236 -12.04 -5.10 11.26
CA ILE A 236 -11.88 -4.69 9.85
C ILE A 236 -12.78 -3.50 9.53
N ILE A 237 -12.21 -2.42 9.00
CA ILE A 237 -12.95 -1.32 8.39
C ILE A 237 -12.71 -1.36 6.88
N ALA A 238 -13.61 -2.05 6.17
CA ALA A 238 -13.60 -2.16 4.72
C ALA A 238 -14.84 -1.46 4.15
N ARG A 239 -14.63 -0.29 3.54
CA ARG A 239 -15.70 0.51 2.92
C ARG A 239 -15.37 0.73 1.46
N GLY A 240 -15.82 -0.18 0.61
CA GLY A 240 -15.77 0.00 -0.84
C GLY A 240 -16.77 1.04 -1.33
N THR A 241 -16.85 1.20 -2.64
CA THR A 241 -17.97 1.90 -3.29
C THR A 241 -18.68 0.93 -4.25
N PRO A 242 -19.88 1.25 -4.75
CA PRO A 242 -20.55 0.42 -5.74
C PRO A 242 -19.68 0.16 -6.99
N ASP A 243 -18.88 1.15 -7.41
CA ASP A 243 -18.00 1.06 -8.58
C ASP A 243 -16.63 0.47 -8.26
N ASN A 244 -16.15 0.62 -7.02
CA ASN A 244 -14.85 0.14 -6.54
C ASN A 244 -15.04 -0.70 -5.29
N LYS A 245 -15.65 -1.88 -5.46
CA LYS A 245 -15.81 -2.85 -4.36
C LYS A 245 -14.46 -3.40 -3.92
N ILE A 246 -14.35 -3.73 -2.65
CA ILE A 246 -13.20 -4.46 -2.09
C ILE A 246 -13.45 -5.94 -2.32
N LEU A 247 -12.44 -6.71 -2.72
CA LEU A 247 -12.55 -8.15 -2.99
C LEU A 247 -11.65 -8.96 -2.06
N PHE A 248 -12.22 -9.91 -1.32
CA PHE A 248 -11.50 -11.00 -0.65
C PHE A 248 -11.73 -12.30 -1.43
N THR A 249 -10.66 -12.92 -1.92
CA THR A 249 -10.75 -14.11 -2.78
C THR A 249 -9.55 -15.01 -2.64
N SER A 250 -9.73 -16.29 -3.00
CA SER A 250 -8.63 -17.22 -3.29
C SER A 250 -7.67 -16.68 -4.36
N ASN A 251 -6.38 -16.94 -4.17
CA ASN A 251 -5.31 -16.71 -5.15
C ASN A 251 -5.16 -17.82 -6.20
N ALA A 252 -5.93 -18.91 -6.10
CA ALA A 252 -5.84 -20.03 -7.03
C ALA A 252 -6.30 -19.64 -8.45
N GLN A 253 -5.62 -20.20 -9.46
CA GLN A 253 -6.03 -20.03 -10.86
C GLN A 253 -7.40 -20.70 -11.13
N ASP A 254 -7.62 -21.88 -10.54
CA ASP A 254 -8.89 -22.60 -10.54
C ASP A 254 -9.45 -22.57 -9.12
N LYS A 255 -10.25 -21.54 -8.82
CA LYS A 255 -10.78 -21.27 -7.48
C LYS A 255 -11.81 -22.33 -7.08
N LYS A 256 -11.71 -22.85 -5.86
CA LYS A 256 -12.58 -23.90 -5.33
C LYS A 256 -13.16 -23.49 -4.00
N PHE A 257 -14.28 -24.12 -3.64
CA PHE A 257 -14.82 -24.00 -2.30
C PHE A 257 -13.77 -24.42 -1.27
N ALA A 258 -13.73 -23.72 -0.14
CA ALA A 258 -12.76 -23.99 0.92
C ALA A 258 -11.30 -23.87 0.48
N ASP A 259 -10.99 -22.89 -0.37
CA ASP A 259 -9.60 -22.53 -0.65
C ASP A 259 -8.93 -21.89 0.57
N TRP A 260 -9.71 -21.22 1.43
CA TRP A 260 -9.27 -20.63 2.71
C TRP A 260 -10.34 -20.82 3.78
N GLN A 261 -10.03 -20.55 5.06
CA GLN A 261 -10.89 -20.95 6.18
C GLN A 261 -12.10 -20.01 6.40
N HIS A 262 -11.88 -18.81 6.95
CA HIS A 262 -12.90 -17.77 7.12
C HIS A 262 -12.30 -16.40 7.48
N ILE A 263 -13.12 -15.34 7.45
CA ILE A 263 -12.79 -14.02 7.99
C ILE A 263 -13.62 -13.79 9.27
N GLY A 264 -12.96 -13.77 10.42
CA GLY A 264 -13.50 -13.40 11.72
C GLY A 264 -13.54 -11.90 11.93
N LEU A 265 -14.74 -11.36 12.15
CA LEU A 265 -15.00 -9.95 12.39
C LEU A 265 -15.10 -9.68 13.90
N GLU A 266 -14.14 -8.92 14.41
CA GLU A 266 -14.17 -8.43 15.79
C GLU A 266 -15.10 -7.22 15.96
N GLU A 267 -15.35 -6.86 17.21
CA GLU A 267 -16.24 -5.76 17.58
C GLU A 267 -15.85 -4.42 16.90
N GLY A 268 -16.86 -3.74 16.35
CA GLY A 268 -16.69 -2.49 15.61
C GLY A 268 -16.28 -2.65 14.14
N SER A 269 -16.23 -3.88 13.61
CA SER A 269 -15.97 -4.12 12.18
C SER A 269 -17.09 -3.56 11.27
N VAL A 270 -16.70 -3.05 10.11
CA VAL A 270 -17.59 -2.56 9.06
C VAL A 270 -17.17 -3.17 7.74
N ILE A 271 -18.09 -3.92 7.13
CA ILE A 271 -17.97 -4.52 5.80
C ILE A 271 -19.05 -3.90 4.92
N ASP A 272 -18.67 -2.91 4.11
CA ASP A 272 -19.59 -2.22 3.20
C ASP A 272 -19.07 -2.21 1.77
N ASN A 273 -19.92 -2.58 0.80
CA ASN A 273 -19.52 -2.71 -0.61
C ASN A 273 -18.30 -3.64 -0.81
N VAL A 274 -18.33 -4.80 -0.15
CA VAL A 274 -17.27 -5.81 -0.22
C VAL A 274 -17.78 -7.06 -0.95
N ILE A 275 -16.88 -7.79 -1.62
CA ILE A 275 -17.10 -9.12 -2.16
C ILE A 275 -16.23 -10.10 -1.37
N VAL A 276 -16.82 -11.18 -0.86
CA VAL A 276 -16.11 -12.27 -0.17
C VAL A 276 -16.44 -13.59 -0.86
N GLU A 277 -15.42 -14.33 -1.30
CA GLU A 277 -15.62 -15.58 -2.04
C GLU A 277 -14.58 -16.68 -1.77
N TYR A 278 -15.02 -17.94 -1.88
CA TYR A 278 -14.21 -19.17 -1.79
C TYR A 278 -13.73 -19.56 -0.38
N GLY A 279 -14.39 -19.04 0.67
CA GLY A 279 -14.20 -19.49 2.04
C GLY A 279 -14.72 -20.92 2.27
N GLY A 280 -14.18 -21.59 3.28
CA GLY A 280 -14.53 -22.96 3.64
C GLY A 280 -15.59 -23.00 4.71
N ARG A 281 -15.17 -22.77 5.96
CA ARG A 281 -16.09 -22.78 7.10
C ARG A 281 -17.08 -21.63 6.96
N CYS A 282 -16.60 -20.39 6.91
CA CYS A 282 -17.48 -19.28 6.62
C CYS A 282 -16.85 -18.31 5.62
N GLY A 283 -17.70 -17.51 4.96
CA GLY A 283 -17.21 -16.31 4.28
C GLY A 283 -16.83 -15.26 5.32
N LEU A 284 -17.82 -14.91 6.15
CA LEU A 284 -17.67 -14.00 7.29
C LEU A 284 -18.21 -14.67 8.56
N SER A 285 -17.52 -14.53 9.68
CA SER A 285 -18.01 -14.91 11.01
C SER A 285 -17.89 -13.73 11.96
N VAL A 286 -18.91 -13.48 12.78
CA VAL A 286 -18.87 -12.40 13.80
C VAL A 286 -18.47 -12.99 15.14
N ASN A 287 -17.37 -12.49 15.69
CA ASN A 287 -16.83 -12.92 16.97
C ASN A 287 -17.50 -12.15 18.12
N GLY A 288 -17.60 -12.80 19.29
CA GLY A 288 -18.15 -12.20 20.50
C GLY A 288 -19.62 -11.76 20.40
N LYS A 289 -19.93 -10.56 20.91
CA LYS A 289 -21.28 -9.97 20.91
C LYS A 289 -21.57 -9.10 19.70
N GLY A 290 -20.55 -8.62 18.98
CA GLY A 290 -20.66 -7.92 17.70
C GLY A 290 -21.76 -6.86 17.63
N GLU A 291 -22.03 -6.11 18.71
CA GLU A 291 -23.16 -5.17 18.77
C GLU A 291 -22.99 -4.01 17.77
N ASP A 292 -21.73 -3.64 17.51
CA ASP A 292 -21.36 -2.58 16.57
C ASP A 292 -20.82 -3.10 15.24
N VAL A 293 -20.94 -4.40 14.96
CA VAL A 293 -20.55 -4.97 13.66
C VAL A 293 -21.63 -4.71 12.61
N THR A 294 -21.23 -4.20 11.45
CA THR A 294 -22.14 -3.94 10.31
C THR A 294 -21.62 -4.60 9.04
N ILE A 295 -22.48 -5.37 8.38
CA ILE A 295 -22.25 -5.98 7.07
C ILE A 295 -23.34 -5.46 6.14
N SER A 296 -22.99 -4.63 5.15
CA SER A 296 -23.96 -3.99 4.27
C SER A 296 -23.53 -3.90 2.81
N ASN A 297 -24.52 -3.87 1.90
CA ASN A 297 -24.31 -3.63 0.46
C ASN A 297 -23.23 -4.51 -0.19
N SER A 298 -23.01 -5.70 0.38
CA SER A 298 -21.90 -6.59 0.06
C SER A 298 -22.39 -7.87 -0.60
N ILE A 299 -21.47 -8.56 -1.27
CA ILE A 299 -21.71 -9.84 -1.93
C ILE A 299 -20.89 -10.91 -1.20
N ILE A 300 -21.56 -11.91 -0.63
CA ILE A 300 -20.88 -13.04 0.03
C ILE A 300 -21.31 -14.31 -0.70
N ARG A 301 -20.36 -15.00 -1.33
CA ARG A 301 -20.70 -16.08 -2.25
C ARG A 301 -19.66 -17.19 -2.32
N HIS A 302 -20.04 -18.31 -2.93
CA HIS A 302 -19.13 -19.41 -3.22
C HIS A 302 -18.42 -19.90 -1.94
N VAL A 303 -19.18 -20.15 -0.88
CA VAL A 303 -18.65 -20.60 0.42
C VAL A 303 -19.07 -22.04 0.68
N LEU A 304 -18.14 -22.90 1.11
CA LEU A 304 -18.42 -24.32 1.25
C LEU A 304 -19.51 -24.60 2.30
N TRP A 305 -19.40 -24.00 3.49
CA TRP A 305 -20.35 -24.19 4.59
C TRP A 305 -21.30 -22.99 4.76
N GLY A 306 -20.99 -22.01 5.60
CA GLY A 306 -21.91 -20.88 5.90
C GLY A 306 -21.44 -19.55 5.30
N CYS A 307 -22.24 -18.81 4.54
CA CYS A 307 -21.78 -17.51 4.03
C CYS A 307 -21.52 -16.49 5.16
N ILE A 308 -22.49 -16.30 6.06
CA ILE A 308 -22.35 -15.41 7.23
C ILE A 308 -22.77 -16.13 8.50
N GLY A 309 -21.81 -16.35 9.40
CA GLY A 309 -22.08 -16.85 10.75
C GLY A 309 -22.11 -15.73 11.78
N LEU A 310 -23.25 -15.51 12.42
CA LEU A 310 -23.42 -14.41 13.39
C LEU A 310 -23.05 -14.78 14.81
N GLY A 311 -22.77 -16.05 15.12
CA GLY A 311 -22.46 -16.47 16.48
C GLY A 311 -23.55 -16.01 17.47
N SER A 312 -23.14 -15.54 18.65
CA SER A 312 -24.06 -14.96 19.66
C SER A 312 -24.27 -13.44 19.49
N SER A 313 -23.97 -12.89 18.32
CA SER A 313 -23.87 -11.44 18.13
C SER A 313 -25.22 -10.72 17.94
N SER A 314 -25.17 -9.40 18.00
CA SER A 314 -26.29 -8.50 17.65
C SER A 314 -25.96 -7.61 16.44
N ALA A 315 -25.13 -8.11 15.53
CA ALA A 315 -24.68 -7.38 14.35
C ALA A 315 -25.82 -6.97 13.40
N LYS A 316 -25.53 -6.00 12.53
CA LYS A 316 -26.44 -5.54 11.47
C LYS A 316 -26.03 -6.14 10.14
N VAL A 317 -26.94 -6.86 9.48
CA VAL A 317 -26.73 -7.44 8.15
C VAL A 317 -27.79 -6.88 7.21
N ILE A 318 -27.42 -5.91 6.36
CA ILE A 318 -28.39 -5.08 5.64
C ILE A 318 -28.07 -4.93 4.15
N GLY A 319 -29.02 -5.26 3.27
CA GLY A 319 -28.89 -4.93 1.84
C GLY A 319 -27.83 -5.76 1.10
N ASN A 320 -27.49 -6.95 1.59
CA ASN A 320 -26.47 -7.81 0.99
C ASN A 320 -27.08 -8.77 -0.04
N GLU A 321 -26.23 -9.23 -0.96
CA GLU A 321 -26.52 -10.36 -1.85
C GLU A 321 -25.69 -11.57 -1.40
N ILE A 322 -26.35 -12.65 -0.98
CA ILE A 322 -25.70 -13.81 -0.38
C ILE A 322 -26.11 -15.04 -1.16
N TYR A 323 -25.16 -15.82 -1.68
CA TYR A 323 -25.53 -16.97 -2.49
C TYR A 323 -24.49 -18.06 -2.65
N ASP A 324 -24.96 -19.23 -3.04
CA ASP A 324 -24.09 -20.39 -3.30
C ASP A 324 -23.27 -20.75 -2.04
N CYS A 325 -24.00 -20.94 -0.94
CA CYS A 325 -23.47 -21.30 0.37
C CYS A 325 -23.93 -22.72 0.69
N GLY A 326 -22.99 -23.64 0.93
CA GLY A 326 -23.33 -25.07 0.97
C GLY A 326 -24.10 -25.55 2.19
N HIS A 327 -24.21 -24.71 3.20
CA HIS A 327 -24.96 -24.98 4.41
C HIS A 327 -25.98 -23.87 4.70
N GLU A 328 -25.57 -22.69 5.14
CA GLU A 328 -26.48 -21.55 5.36
C GLU A 328 -26.04 -20.29 4.64
N GLY A 329 -27.02 -19.50 4.18
CA GLY A 329 -26.78 -18.10 3.81
C GLY A 329 -26.39 -17.28 5.04
N ILE A 330 -27.25 -17.28 6.06
CA ILE A 330 -26.98 -16.65 7.35
C ILE A 330 -27.41 -17.58 8.49
N ASP A 331 -26.52 -17.81 9.47
CA ASP A 331 -26.87 -18.50 10.71
C ASP A 331 -26.65 -17.62 11.96
N THR A 332 -27.49 -17.84 12.97
CA THR A 332 -27.26 -17.37 14.35
C THR A 332 -26.85 -18.55 15.22
N GLN A 333 -26.23 -18.32 16.37
CA GLN A 333 -25.90 -19.36 17.35
C GLN A 333 -26.51 -19.03 18.72
N PRO A 334 -26.62 -20.02 19.63
CA PRO A 334 -27.11 -19.77 20.99
C PRO A 334 -26.27 -18.75 21.75
N GLY A 335 -26.91 -17.95 22.62
CA GLY A 335 -26.23 -16.98 23.48
C GLY A 335 -26.89 -15.60 23.59
N GLY A 336 -28.18 -15.50 23.26
CA GLY A 336 -29.02 -14.32 23.46
C GLY A 336 -28.87 -13.21 22.43
N GLY A 337 -28.20 -13.46 21.30
CA GLY A 337 -27.95 -12.47 20.25
C GLY A 337 -29.24 -11.90 19.64
N LYS A 338 -29.21 -10.62 19.26
CA LYS A 338 -30.35 -9.88 18.69
C LYS A 338 -30.00 -9.19 17.36
N PRO A 339 -29.49 -9.93 16.37
CA PRO A 339 -29.02 -9.30 15.15
C PRO A 339 -30.19 -8.71 14.35
N THR A 340 -29.91 -7.63 13.63
CA THR A 340 -30.86 -7.00 12.72
C THR A 340 -30.52 -7.37 11.29
N ILE A 341 -31.41 -8.10 10.63
CA ILE A 341 -31.17 -8.68 9.31
C ILE A 341 -32.25 -8.19 8.35
N LYS A 342 -31.91 -7.22 7.49
CA LYS A 342 -32.90 -6.53 6.65
C LYS A 342 -32.52 -6.38 5.20
N ASN A 343 -33.50 -6.44 4.31
CA ASN A 343 -33.35 -6.12 2.89
C ASN A 343 -32.26 -6.94 2.17
N ASN A 344 -31.90 -8.11 2.68
CA ASN A 344 -30.92 -8.99 2.03
C ASN A 344 -31.61 -9.84 0.97
N THR A 345 -30.85 -10.20 -0.08
CA THR A 345 -31.23 -11.24 -1.03
C THR A 345 -30.38 -12.48 -0.77
N ILE A 346 -31.01 -13.61 -0.45
CA ILE A 346 -30.33 -14.87 -0.16
C ILE A 346 -30.78 -15.95 -1.14
N LYS A 347 -29.86 -16.59 -1.85
CA LYS A 347 -30.22 -17.54 -2.90
C LYS A 347 -29.29 -18.73 -3.07
N ASN A 348 -29.83 -19.82 -3.60
CA ASN A 348 -29.06 -21.01 -3.97
C ASN A 348 -28.21 -21.54 -2.81
N SER A 349 -28.78 -21.68 -1.62
CA SER A 349 -28.12 -22.28 -0.46
C SER A 349 -28.96 -23.42 0.10
N ALA A 350 -28.34 -24.35 0.84
CA ALA A 350 -29.12 -25.42 1.48
C ALA A 350 -30.17 -24.83 2.44
N ARG A 351 -29.80 -23.77 3.18
CA ARG A 351 -30.74 -22.94 3.93
C ARG A 351 -30.51 -21.47 3.66
N GLY A 352 -31.57 -20.70 3.49
CA GLY A 352 -31.47 -19.24 3.48
C GLY A 352 -31.04 -18.74 4.86
N PHE A 353 -31.80 -19.15 5.88
CA PHE A 353 -31.57 -18.79 7.28
C PHE A 353 -31.58 -20.01 8.22
N MET A 354 -30.66 -20.04 9.19
CA MET A 354 -30.74 -20.91 10.37
C MET A 354 -30.73 -20.05 11.64
N LEU A 355 -31.88 -19.96 12.31
CA LEU A 355 -32.05 -19.18 13.52
C LEU A 355 -32.00 -20.11 14.73
N ASN A 356 -30.81 -20.37 15.28
CA ASN A 356 -30.62 -21.36 16.33
C ASN A 356 -31.28 -20.97 17.66
N ASN A 357 -31.38 -21.96 18.56
CA ASN A 357 -31.94 -21.82 19.91
C ASN A 357 -31.34 -20.62 20.65
N ASP A 358 -32.13 -19.93 21.47
CA ASP A 358 -31.67 -18.77 22.26
C ASP A 358 -31.05 -17.62 21.43
N SER A 359 -31.53 -17.43 20.19
CA SER A 359 -31.31 -16.21 19.41
C SER A 359 -32.64 -15.48 19.20
N PHE A 360 -32.60 -14.15 19.10
CA PHE A 360 -33.78 -13.28 18.97
C PHE A 360 -33.61 -12.26 17.83
N PRO A 361 -33.39 -12.71 16.58
CA PRO A 361 -33.15 -11.83 15.45
C PRO A 361 -34.41 -11.05 15.04
N LEU A 362 -34.21 -9.88 14.45
CA LEU A 362 -35.21 -9.21 13.61
C LEU A 362 -34.87 -9.49 12.14
N VAL A 363 -35.65 -10.35 11.49
CA VAL A 363 -35.51 -10.74 10.08
C VAL A 363 -36.63 -10.07 9.29
N GLU A 364 -36.30 -8.98 8.60
CA GLU A 364 -37.32 -8.12 7.96
C GLU A 364 -37.03 -7.79 6.49
N ASN A 365 -38.06 -7.89 5.62
CA ASN A 365 -37.99 -7.47 4.22
C ASN A 365 -36.87 -8.16 3.40
N ASN A 366 -36.49 -9.39 3.74
CA ASN A 366 -35.51 -10.15 2.98
C ASN A 366 -36.18 -10.90 1.82
N THR A 367 -35.43 -11.09 0.74
CA THR A 367 -35.81 -11.90 -0.44
C THR A 367 -35.02 -13.21 -0.40
N ILE A 368 -35.69 -14.33 -0.20
CA ILE A 368 -35.07 -15.64 0.05
C ILE A 368 -35.52 -16.58 -1.06
N ILE A 369 -34.64 -16.83 -2.04
CA ILE A 369 -35.03 -17.48 -3.29
C ILE A 369 -34.20 -18.70 -3.64
N ASP A 370 -34.85 -19.75 -4.15
CA ASP A 370 -34.17 -20.96 -4.64
C ASP A 370 -33.19 -21.58 -3.62
N ASN A 371 -33.54 -21.49 -2.32
CA ASN A 371 -32.89 -22.24 -1.24
C ASN A 371 -33.66 -23.53 -0.99
N ALA A 372 -33.01 -24.61 -0.55
CA ALA A 372 -33.75 -25.85 -0.27
C ALA A 372 -34.71 -25.68 0.92
N ILE A 373 -34.25 -24.97 1.95
CA ILE A 373 -35.09 -24.44 3.03
C ILE A 373 -34.96 -22.91 3.04
N GLY A 374 -36.07 -22.19 3.07
CA GLY A 374 -36.05 -20.72 3.17
C GLY A 374 -35.51 -20.26 4.53
N ILE A 375 -36.27 -20.53 5.60
CA ILE A 375 -35.93 -20.16 6.98
C ILE A 375 -36.14 -21.34 7.92
N GLU A 376 -35.11 -21.75 8.64
CA GLU A 376 -35.24 -22.69 9.76
C GLU A 376 -35.14 -21.93 11.09
N VAL A 377 -36.14 -22.13 11.97
CA VAL A 377 -36.30 -21.38 13.22
C VAL A 377 -36.33 -22.32 14.40
N ARG A 378 -35.29 -22.25 15.23
CA ARG A 378 -35.20 -22.95 16.52
C ARG A 378 -35.24 -21.97 17.70
N GLY A 379 -34.83 -20.73 17.47
CA GLY A 379 -34.84 -19.64 18.45
C GLY A 379 -36.18 -18.88 18.58
N GLY A 380 -36.08 -17.63 19.03
CA GLY A 380 -37.15 -16.66 19.06
C GLY A 380 -36.99 -15.59 17.96
N GLY A 381 -37.46 -14.38 18.24
CA GLY A 381 -37.32 -13.23 17.34
C GLY A 381 -38.56 -12.92 16.51
N GLU A 382 -38.37 -12.05 15.52
CA GLU A 382 -39.42 -11.51 14.67
C GLU A 382 -39.04 -11.74 13.19
N ILE A 383 -39.92 -12.41 12.46
CA ILE A 383 -39.74 -12.74 11.04
C ILE A 383 -40.88 -12.06 10.29
N ILE A 384 -40.56 -10.92 9.66
CA ILE A 384 -41.54 -9.95 9.22
C ILE A 384 -41.36 -9.61 7.74
N ASN A 385 -42.45 -9.65 6.96
CA ASN A 385 -42.49 -9.12 5.59
C ASN A 385 -41.40 -9.69 4.65
N ASN A 386 -40.93 -10.91 4.89
CA ASN A 386 -39.97 -11.56 4.01
C ASN A 386 -40.69 -12.20 2.82
N TYR A 387 -40.04 -12.22 1.66
CA TYR A 387 -40.49 -12.94 0.47
C TYR A 387 -39.67 -14.21 0.32
N ILE A 388 -40.33 -15.37 0.31
CA ILE A 388 -39.70 -16.69 0.27
C ILE A 388 -40.26 -17.48 -0.91
N SER A 389 -39.40 -17.90 -1.84
CA SER A 389 -39.83 -18.59 -3.06
C SER A 389 -38.75 -19.52 -3.61
N SER A 390 -39.04 -20.80 -3.79
CA SER A 390 -38.01 -21.78 -4.22
C SER A 390 -38.53 -22.66 -5.35
N LEU A 391 -38.72 -22.06 -6.52
CA LEU A 391 -39.21 -22.76 -7.70
C LEU A 391 -38.22 -23.83 -8.14
N ASN A 392 -36.92 -23.50 -8.15
CA ASN A 392 -35.87 -24.34 -8.68
C ASN A 392 -35.10 -25.07 -7.57
N GLY A 393 -35.03 -24.47 -6.37
CA GLY A 393 -34.08 -24.89 -5.34
C GLY A 393 -32.62 -24.64 -5.74
N PRO A 394 -31.65 -25.06 -4.91
CA PRO A 394 -30.25 -24.76 -5.17
C PRO A 394 -29.74 -25.49 -6.42
N ALA A 395 -28.93 -24.79 -7.21
CA ALA A 395 -28.48 -25.30 -8.51
C ALA A 395 -27.51 -26.48 -8.40
N ASN A 396 -26.63 -26.49 -7.40
CA ASN A 396 -25.50 -27.42 -7.32
C ASN A 396 -25.33 -28.00 -5.91
N ASP A 397 -24.69 -29.16 -5.83
CA ASP A 397 -24.06 -29.64 -4.59
C ASP A 397 -22.74 -28.87 -4.36
N TRP A 398 -22.30 -28.77 -3.10
CA TRP A 398 -21.01 -28.14 -2.76
C TRP A 398 -20.00 -29.21 -2.38
N VAL A 399 -18.84 -29.18 -3.03
CA VAL A 399 -17.87 -30.26 -2.99
C VAL A 399 -16.52 -29.72 -2.53
N TYR A 400 -15.94 -30.38 -1.54
CA TYR A 400 -14.55 -30.22 -1.15
C TYR A 400 -13.91 -31.61 -1.06
N GLU A 401 -12.88 -31.82 -1.88
CA GLU A 401 -12.29 -33.14 -2.11
C GLU A 401 -13.36 -34.21 -2.42
N ASN A 402 -13.53 -35.20 -1.54
CA ASN A 402 -14.52 -36.27 -1.67
C ASN A 402 -15.79 -36.01 -0.83
N PHE A 403 -15.83 -34.91 -0.09
CA PHE A 403 -16.95 -34.54 0.77
C PHE A 403 -17.95 -33.69 0.01
N VAL A 404 -19.25 -33.99 0.18
CA VAL A 404 -20.32 -33.35 -0.57
C VAL A 404 -21.41 -32.87 0.37
N TYR A 405 -21.59 -31.54 0.44
CA TYR A 405 -22.81 -30.96 0.99
C TYR A 405 -23.90 -31.05 -0.07
N LYS A 406 -24.87 -31.92 0.21
CA LYS A 406 -25.98 -32.18 -0.70
C LYS A 406 -26.98 -31.03 -0.65
N ARG A 407 -27.33 -30.53 -1.83
CA ARG A 407 -28.29 -29.42 -1.99
C ARG A 407 -29.68 -29.65 -1.39
N ASN A 408 -30.10 -30.91 -1.24
CA ASN A 408 -31.46 -31.28 -0.83
C ASN A 408 -31.54 -32.02 0.53
N ALA A 409 -30.45 -32.10 1.31
CA ALA A 409 -30.40 -32.96 2.50
C ALA A 409 -30.49 -32.19 3.83
N PRO A 410 -31.32 -32.63 4.80
CA PRO A 410 -31.23 -32.15 6.17
C PRO A 410 -30.09 -32.86 6.91
N ARG A 411 -28.88 -32.27 6.98
CA ARG A 411 -27.77 -32.53 7.94
C ARG A 411 -27.36 -33.97 8.34
N ALA A 412 -27.98 -35.04 7.85
CA ALA A 412 -27.67 -36.40 8.28
C ALA A 412 -26.63 -37.00 7.35
N HIS A 413 -25.37 -36.99 7.80
CA HIS A 413 -24.23 -37.73 7.24
C HIS A 413 -24.44 -39.27 7.18
N THR A 414 -25.66 -39.75 7.46
CA THR A 414 -25.99 -41.18 7.58
C THR A 414 -27.08 -41.57 6.59
N GLY A 415 -26.80 -41.54 5.29
CA GLY A 415 -27.52 -42.33 4.26
C GLY A 415 -29.05 -42.44 4.40
N GLY A 416 -29.72 -41.37 4.83
CA GLY A 416 -31.17 -41.35 5.01
C GLY A 416 -31.85 -41.23 3.64
N PRO A 417 -32.93 -41.98 3.39
CA PRO A 417 -33.71 -41.78 2.17
C PRO A 417 -34.50 -40.47 2.30
N ASP A 418 -34.65 -39.82 1.15
CA ASP A 418 -35.54 -38.70 0.84
C ASP A 418 -34.99 -37.30 1.10
N SER A 419 -34.85 -36.55 0.01
CA SER A 419 -34.73 -35.09 0.03
C SER A 419 -35.89 -34.50 0.82
N GLU A 420 -35.61 -33.57 1.75
CA GLU A 420 -36.69 -32.78 2.34
C GLU A 420 -37.42 -32.03 1.22
N PRO A 421 -38.75 -31.86 1.31
CA PRO A 421 -39.46 -31.01 0.37
C PRO A 421 -38.87 -29.60 0.42
N ARG A 422 -38.86 -28.91 -0.72
CA ARG A 422 -38.51 -27.48 -0.71
C ARG A 422 -39.45 -26.78 0.25
N THR A 423 -38.91 -26.22 1.33
CA THR A 423 -39.70 -25.74 2.47
C THR A 423 -39.50 -24.25 2.69
N GLY A 424 -40.59 -23.51 2.90
CA GLY A 424 -40.56 -22.06 3.11
C GLY A 424 -39.99 -21.75 4.48
N ILE A 425 -40.74 -22.11 5.53
CA ILE A 425 -40.32 -21.93 6.91
C ILE A 425 -40.44 -23.25 7.68
N ILE A 426 -39.38 -23.66 8.36
CA ILE A 426 -39.41 -24.71 9.38
C ILE A 426 -39.32 -24.03 10.74
N THR A 427 -40.16 -24.40 11.71
CA THR A 427 -40.07 -23.85 13.07
C THR A 427 -40.30 -24.90 14.15
N THR A 428 -39.35 -24.98 15.08
CA THR A 428 -39.51 -25.56 16.43
C THR A 428 -39.51 -24.46 17.50
N GLY A 429 -39.13 -23.23 17.10
CA GLY A 429 -38.93 -22.09 17.97
C GLY A 429 -40.20 -21.29 18.31
N LYS A 430 -40.00 -20.17 19.00
CA LYS A 430 -41.06 -19.26 19.47
C LYS A 430 -41.07 -17.91 18.73
N ALA A 431 -40.50 -17.86 17.53
CA ALA A 431 -40.49 -16.62 16.74
C ALA A 431 -41.91 -16.18 16.37
N THR A 432 -42.09 -14.87 16.22
CA THR A 432 -43.34 -14.30 15.67
C THR A 432 -43.19 -14.17 14.17
N LEU A 433 -44.15 -14.70 13.41
CA LEU A 433 -44.19 -14.62 11.96
C LEU A 433 -45.33 -13.68 11.55
N SER A 434 -45.04 -12.65 10.76
CA SER A 434 -46.07 -11.73 10.27
C SER A 434 -45.74 -11.17 8.88
N GLY A 435 -46.75 -11.02 8.03
CA GLY A 435 -46.61 -10.38 6.70
C GLY A 435 -45.68 -11.08 5.69
N ASN A 436 -45.11 -12.24 6.02
CA ASN A 436 -44.26 -12.99 5.09
C ASN A 436 -45.09 -13.55 3.92
N ILE A 437 -44.53 -13.49 2.72
CA ILE A 437 -45.09 -14.07 1.50
C ILE A 437 -44.28 -15.32 1.18
N ILE A 438 -44.95 -16.47 1.08
CA ILE A 438 -44.34 -17.76 0.73
C ILE A 438 -45.06 -18.29 -0.50
N GLU A 439 -44.32 -18.60 -1.55
CA GLU A 439 -44.88 -19.13 -2.79
C GLU A 439 -43.89 -20.03 -3.53
N ASN A 440 -44.35 -20.78 -4.53
CA ASN A 440 -43.49 -21.67 -5.34
C ASN A 440 -42.64 -22.64 -4.50
N ILE A 441 -43.20 -23.16 -3.42
CA ILE A 441 -42.55 -24.03 -2.44
C ILE A 441 -43.40 -25.30 -2.31
N GLU A 442 -42.80 -26.44 -1.98
CA GLU A 442 -43.53 -27.72 -1.83
C GLU A 442 -44.22 -27.81 -0.47
N LEU A 443 -43.63 -27.21 0.56
CA LEU A 443 -44.19 -27.07 1.89
C LEU A 443 -44.02 -25.65 2.42
N GLU A 444 -45.10 -24.87 2.55
CA GLU A 444 -45.00 -23.47 3.00
C GLU A 444 -44.43 -23.36 4.42
N ILE A 445 -45.02 -24.08 5.39
CA ILE A 445 -44.58 -24.09 6.78
C ILE A 445 -44.57 -25.51 7.35
N LYS A 446 -43.44 -25.93 7.92
CA LYS A 446 -43.28 -27.17 8.70
C LYS A 446 -43.10 -26.81 10.18
N VAL A 447 -43.94 -27.34 11.06
CA VAL A 447 -43.77 -27.18 12.51
C VAL A 447 -43.22 -28.48 13.09
N GLU A 448 -42.06 -28.41 13.71
CA GLU A 448 -41.40 -29.54 14.36
C GLU A 448 -41.50 -29.38 15.89
N GLY A 449 -41.76 -30.49 16.59
CA GLY A 449 -42.22 -30.50 18.00
C GLY A 449 -41.13 -30.82 19.00
#